data_AF-A0A101QBC5-F1
#
_entry.id   AF-A0A101QBC5-F1
#
_cell.length_a   1.000
_cell.length_b   1.000
_cell.length_c   1.000
_cell.angle_alpha   90.00
_cell.angle_beta   90.00
_cell.angle_gamma   90.00
#
_symmetry.space_group_name_H-M   'P 1'
#
loop_
_entity.id
_entity.type
_entity.pdbx_description
1 polymer ?
#
loop_
_entity_poly.entity_id
_entity_poly.type
_entity_poly.pdbx_seq_one_letter_code
_entity_poly.pdbx_strand_id
1 'polypeptide(L)'
;MSGDLGNQVEGYLLWQARVAEAEQRAREFAGSLDWLTTAQREEVERRYVADSLLRARADLERIAARCVSLRGEYEQRYAELRRRCVGVALAVCAGLAALAALLLVL
;
A
#
# COMPACT_ATOMS: atom_id res chain seq x y z
N MET A 1 -11.17 -10.99 12.06
CA MET A 1 -10.21 -12.09 11.82
C MET A 1 -10.24 -12.60 10.38
N SER A 2 -11.40 -12.82 9.74
CA SER A 2 -11.45 -13.38 8.37
C SER A 2 -10.85 -12.48 7.26
N GLY A 3 -10.91 -11.15 7.39
CA GLY A 3 -10.36 -10.22 6.38
C GLY A 3 -8.83 -10.12 6.38
N ASP A 4 -8.18 -10.39 7.52
CA ASP A 4 -6.72 -10.33 7.64
C ASP A 4 -6.06 -11.56 6.97
N LEU A 5 -6.64 -12.74 7.17
CA LEU A 5 -6.22 -13.96 6.47
C LEU A 5 -6.42 -13.85 4.95
N GLY A 6 -7.52 -13.25 4.49
CA GLY A 6 -7.76 -13.02 3.06
C GLY A 6 -6.67 -12.15 2.41
N ASN A 7 -6.30 -11.05 3.08
CA ASN A 7 -5.26 -10.15 2.61
C ASN A 7 -3.86 -10.81 2.61
N GLN A 8 -3.57 -11.64 3.62
CA GLN A 8 -2.30 -12.40 3.66
C GLN A 8 -2.21 -13.45 2.55
N VAL A 9 -3.31 -14.16 2.28
CA VAL A 9 -3.37 -15.13 1.19
C VAL A 9 -3.22 -14.44 -0.16
N GLU A 10 -3.90 -13.32 -0.37
CA GLU A 10 -3.76 -12.53 -1.61
C GLU A 10 -2.31 -12.06 -1.81
N GLY A 11 -1.68 -11.52 -0.77
CA GLY A 11 -0.26 -11.11 -0.83
C GLY A 11 0.68 -12.27 -1.15
N TYR A 12 0.44 -13.45 -0.57
CA TYR A 12 1.19 -14.66 -0.89
C TYR A 12 1.01 -15.09 -2.33
N LEU A 13 -0.23 -15.11 -2.84
CA LEU A 13 -0.53 -15.50 -4.23
C LEU A 13 0.10 -14.53 -5.24
N LEU A 14 0.03 -13.22 -4.97
CA LEU A 14 0.70 -12.20 -5.77
C LEU A 14 2.22 -12.42 -5.79
N TRP A 15 2.82 -12.73 -4.64
CA TRP A 15 4.25 -13.03 -4.57
C TRP A 15 4.62 -14.29 -5.35
N GLN A 16 3.83 -15.37 -5.23
CA GLN A 16 4.06 -16.60 -6.01
C GLN A 16 3.96 -16.35 -7.52
N ALA A 17 2.97 -15.56 -7.95
CA ALA A 17 2.86 -15.17 -9.36
C ALA A 17 4.10 -14.41 -9.86
N ARG A 18 4.67 -13.52 -9.03
CA ARG A 18 5.90 -12.79 -9.34
C ARG A 18 7.13 -13.70 -9.42
N VAL A 19 7.21 -14.72 -8.57
CA VAL A 19 8.28 -15.73 -8.63
C VAL A 19 8.19 -16.52 -9.93
N ALA A 20 7.00 -17.04 -10.26
CA ALA A 20 6.78 -17.79 -11.49
C ALA A 20 7.08 -16.95 -12.74
N GLU A 21 6.68 -15.67 -12.74
CA GLU A 21 7.00 -14.73 -13.82
C GLU A 21 8.50 -14.47 -13.95
N ALA A 22 9.22 -14.27 -12.84
CA ALA A 22 10.66 -14.05 -12.85
C ALA A 22 11.42 -15.27 -13.39
N GLU A 23 11.02 -16.48 -12.97
CA GLU A 23 11.58 -17.73 -13.48
C GLU A 23 11.31 -17.92 -14.98
N GLN A 24 10.10 -17.61 -15.44
CA GLN A 24 9.76 -17.69 -16.85
C GLN A 24 10.60 -16.73 -17.70
N ARG A 25 10.69 -15.46 -17.27
CA ARG A 25 11.52 -14.46 -17.96
C ARG A 25 13.01 -14.83 -17.94
N ALA A 26 13.50 -15.43 -16.86
CA ALA A 26 14.86 -15.91 -16.78
C ALA A 26 15.14 -17.00 -17.82
N ARG A 27 14.24 -17.99 -17.94
CA ARG A 27 14.34 -19.07 -18.95
C ARG A 27 14.25 -18.54 -20.37
N GLU A 28 13.38 -17.58 -20.64
CA GLU A 28 13.27 -16.94 -21.96
C GLU A 28 14.54 -16.14 -22.32
N PHE A 29 15.05 -15.38 -21.36
CA PHE A 29 16.26 -14.58 -21.52
C PHE A 29 17.48 -15.47 -21.77
N ALA A 30 17.74 -16.42 -20.87
CA ALA A 30 18.86 -17.34 -21.02
C ALA A 30 18.66 -18.27 -22.22
N GLY A 31 17.39 -18.61 -22.51
CA GLY A 31 16.82 -19.15 -23.74
C GLY A 31 17.54 -18.68 -24.99
N SER A 32 17.56 -17.36 -25.18
CA SER A 32 18.13 -16.68 -26.35
C SER A 32 19.67 -16.73 -26.49
N LEU A 33 20.37 -17.23 -25.47
CA LEU A 33 21.84 -17.25 -25.42
C LEU A 33 22.38 -18.64 -25.80
N ASP A 34 22.26 -18.99 -27.08
CA ASP A 34 22.59 -20.34 -27.61
C ASP A 34 24.06 -20.75 -27.45
N TRP A 35 24.95 -19.80 -27.17
CA TRP A 35 26.38 -20.05 -26.94
C TRP A 35 26.69 -20.49 -25.50
N LEU A 36 25.72 -20.46 -24.58
CA LEU A 36 25.90 -20.89 -23.20
C LEU A 36 25.78 -22.41 -23.06
N THR A 37 26.67 -23.00 -22.28
CA THR A 37 26.49 -24.37 -21.78
C THR A 37 25.32 -24.43 -20.80
N THR A 38 24.76 -25.62 -20.55
CA THR A 38 23.66 -25.82 -19.59
C THR A 38 23.99 -25.27 -18.21
N ALA A 39 25.19 -25.53 -17.69
CA ALA A 39 25.61 -25.04 -16.38
C ALA A 39 25.70 -23.50 -16.31
N GLN A 40 26.16 -22.86 -17.39
CA GLN A 40 26.20 -21.40 -17.47
C GLN A 40 24.79 -20.81 -17.58
N ARG A 41 23.90 -21.45 -18.35
CA ARG A 41 22.51 -21.05 -18.49
C ARG A 41 21.78 -21.09 -17.15
N GLU A 42 21.88 -22.19 -16.42
CA GLU A 42 21.27 -22.32 -15.09
C GLU A 42 21.79 -21.28 -14.10
N GLU A 43 23.09 -20.95 -14.13
CA GLU A 43 23.65 -19.90 -13.28
C GLU A 43 23.11 -18.50 -13.64
N VAL A 44 22.99 -18.20 -14.93
CA VAL A 44 22.38 -16.94 -15.40
C VAL A 44 20.92 -16.86 -14.97
N GLU A 45 20.15 -17.93 -15.14
CA GLU A 45 18.76 -17.99 -14.72
C GLU A 45 18.61 -17.74 -13.21
N ARG A 46 19.39 -18.43 -12.37
CA ARG A 46 19.39 -18.24 -10.91
C ARG A 46 19.69 -16.80 -10.53
N ARG A 47 20.72 -16.19 -11.12
CA ARG A 47 21.09 -14.79 -10.82
C ARG A 47 20.03 -13.81 -11.29
N TYR A 48 19.44 -14.04 -12.46
CA TYR A 48 18.37 -13.21 -12.99
C TYR A 48 17.15 -13.23 -12.06
N VAL A 49 16.71 -14.41 -11.63
CA VAL A 49 15.59 -14.55 -10.69
C VAL A 49 15.89 -13.85 -9.38
N ALA A 50 17.08 -14.06 -8.81
CA ALA A 50 17.49 -13.43 -7.56
C ALA A 50 17.48 -11.89 -7.64
N ASP A 51 18.07 -11.30 -8.69
CA ASP A 51 18.08 -9.85 -8.89
C ASP A 51 16.67 -9.30 -9.13
N SER A 52 15.87 -9.98 -9.94
CA SER A 52 14.48 -9.60 -10.24
C SER A 52 13.62 -9.56 -8.98
N LEU A 53 13.72 -10.59 -8.13
CA LEU A 53 12.97 -10.65 -6.87
C LEU A 53 13.48 -9.65 -5.83
N LEU A 54 14.78 -9.37 -5.80
CA LEU A 54 15.35 -8.34 -4.93
C LEU A 54 14.80 -6.95 -5.28
N ARG A 55 14.78 -6.60 -6.58
CA ARG A 55 14.21 -5.33 -7.07
C ARG A 55 12.72 -5.24 -6.79
N ALA A 56 11.97 -6.30 -7.12
CA ALA A 56 10.54 -6.38 -6.87
C ALA A 56 10.20 -6.14 -5.40
N ARG A 57 10.96 -6.73 -4.48
CA ARG A 57 10.80 -6.52 -3.04
C ARG A 57 11.07 -5.07 -2.64
N ALA A 58 12.17 -4.50 -3.10
CA ALA A 58 12.51 -3.11 -2.78
C ALA A 58 11.45 -2.12 -3.28
N ASP A 59 10.87 -2.37 -4.45
CA ASP A 59 9.78 -1.55 -5.00
C ASP A 59 8.50 -1.68 -4.17
N LEU A 60 8.13 -2.89 -3.75
CA LEU A 60 6.99 -3.12 -2.87
C LEU A 60 7.18 -2.42 -1.51
N GLU A 61 8.36 -2.52 -0.90
CA GLU A 61 8.69 -1.83 0.36
C GLU A 61 8.59 -0.31 0.20
N ARG A 62 9.08 0.24 -0.91
CA ARG A 62 8.98 1.68 -1.21
C ARG A 62 7.53 2.13 -1.38
N ILE A 63 6.72 1.38 -2.12
CA ILE A 63 5.30 1.69 -2.34
C ILE A 63 4.55 1.61 -1.01
N ALA A 64 4.78 0.56 -0.21
CA ALA A 64 4.16 0.41 1.10
C ALA A 64 4.50 1.60 2.02
N ALA A 65 5.78 1.99 2.09
CA ALA A 65 6.21 3.15 2.85
C ALA A 65 5.52 4.44 2.38
N ARG A 66 5.39 4.63 1.05
CA ARG A 66 4.69 5.80 0.48
C ARG A 66 3.20 5.81 0.81
N CYS A 67 2.53 4.66 0.73
CA CYS A 67 1.11 4.53 1.10
C CYS A 67 0.88 4.88 2.57
N VAL A 68 1.75 4.42 3.47
CA VAL A 68 1.69 4.76 4.91
C VAL A 68 1.90 6.26 5.13
N SER A 69 2.90 6.85 4.48
CA SER A 69 3.17 8.28 4.54
C SER A 69 1.97 9.11 4.06
N LEU A 70 1.42 8.78 2.89
CA LEU A 70 0.24 9.47 2.35
C LEU A 70 -0.95 9.34 3.28
N ARG A 71 -1.22 8.13 3.80
CA ARG A 71 -2.32 7.91 4.74
C ARG A 71 -2.18 8.78 5.98
N GLY A 72 -0.97 8.89 6.53
CA GLY A 72 -0.69 9.79 7.66
C GLY A 72 -0.97 11.26 7.35
N GLU A 73 -0.52 11.76 6.19
CA GLU A 73 -0.79 13.13 5.74
C GLU A 73 -2.29 13.42 5.60
N TYR A 74 -3.05 12.49 5.02
CA TYR A 74 -4.50 12.61 4.87
C TYR A 74 -5.25 12.52 6.20
N GLU A 75 -4.88 11.59 7.08
CA GLU A 75 -5.50 11.43 8.39
C GLU A 75 -5.30 12.69 9.25
N GLN A 76 -4.13 13.33 9.19
CA GLN A 76 -3.88 14.60 9.87
C GLN A 76 -4.77 15.73 9.34
N ARG A 77 -4.84 15.90 8.01
CA ARG A 77 -5.71 16.90 7.37
C ARG A 77 -7.18 16.68 7.72
N TYR A 78 -7.62 15.42 7.70
CA TYR A 78 -8.99 15.06 8.05
C TYR A 78 -9.30 15.32 9.53
N ALA A 79 -8.37 15.00 10.44
CA ALA A 79 -8.53 15.25 11.86
C ALA A 79 -8.68 16.76 12.13
N GLU A 80 -7.91 17.60 11.46
CA GLU A 80 -8.03 19.06 11.58
C GLU A 80 -9.39 19.56 11.08
N LEU A 81 -9.81 19.14 9.89
CA LEU A 81 -11.10 19.53 9.33
C LEU A 81 -12.26 19.06 10.23
N ARG A 82 -12.20 17.82 10.71
CA ARG A 82 -13.19 17.27 11.64
C ARG A 82 -13.28 18.10 12.92
N ARG A 83 -12.15 18.50 13.51
CA ARG A 83 -12.14 19.36 14.70
C ARG A 83 -12.79 20.71 14.44
N ARG A 84 -12.51 21.35 13.29
CA ARG A 84 -13.15 22.61 12.89
C ARG A 84 -14.66 22.46 12.69
N CYS A 85 -15.10 21.45 11.96
CA CYS A 85 -16.53 21.18 11.72
C CYS A 85 -17.28 20.91 13.02
N VAL A 86 -16.73 20.07 13.91
CA VAL A 86 -17.33 19.80 15.22
C VAL A 86 -17.36 21.07 16.07
N GLY A 87 -16.28 21.86 16.08
CA GLY A 87 -16.24 23.13 16.81
C GLY A 87 -17.30 24.13 16.33
N VAL A 88 -17.45 24.29 15.02
CA VAL A 88 -18.48 25.16 14.43
C VAL A 88 -19.88 24.65 14.76
N ALA A 89 -20.14 23.35 14.62
CA ALA A 89 -21.44 22.77 14.95
C ALA A 89 -21.81 22.99 16.42
N LEU A 90 -20.86 22.79 17.35
CA LEU A 90 -21.06 23.06 18.77
C LEU A 90 -21.32 24.54 19.05
N ALA A 91 -20.58 25.45 18.41
CA ALA A 91 -20.77 26.89 18.56
C ALA A 91 -22.16 27.33 18.07
N VAL A 92 -22.63 26.81 16.94
CA VAL A 92 -23.97 27.07 16.40
C VAL A 92 -25.04 26.55 17.36
N CYS A 93 -24.93 25.30 17.84
CA CYS A 93 -25.87 24.74 18.81
C CYS A 93 -25.93 25.55 20.11
N ALA A 94 -24.77 25.96 20.64
CA ALA A 94 -24.70 26.80 21.83
C ALA A 94 -25.33 28.18 21.60
N GLY A 95 -25.08 28.80 20.45
CA GLY A 95 -25.69 30.08 20.07
C GLY A 95 -27.21 30.00 19.96
N LEU A 96 -27.73 28.95 19.32
CA LEU A 96 -29.18 28.70 19.22
C LEU A 96 -29.81 28.45 20.60
N ALA A 97 -29.16 27.66 21.46
CA ALA A 97 -29.63 27.40 22.82
C ALA A 97 -29.65 28.68 23.67
N ALA A 98 -28.63 29.53 23.55
CA ALA A 98 -28.57 30.82 24.25
C ALA A 98 -29.68 31.77 23.77
N LEU A 99 -29.91 31.87 22.46
CA LEU A 99 -31.01 32.66 21.90
C LEU A 99 -32.38 32.17 22.37
N ALA A 100 -32.61 30.85 22.37
CA ALA A 100 -33.84 30.26 22.86
C ALA A 100 -34.06 30.54 24.36
N ALA A 101 -33.01 30.43 25.18
CA ALA A 101 -33.08 30.76 26.60
C ALA A 101 -33.41 32.24 26.83
N LEU A 102 -32.80 33.15 26.05
CA LEU A 102 -33.06 34.58 26.15
C LEU A 102 -34.51 34.92 25.79
N LEU A 103 -35.06 34.28 24.74
CA LEU A 103 -36.47 34.42 24.37
C LEU A 103 -37.46 33.89 25.41
N LEU A 104 -37.06 32.91 26.23
CA LEU A 104 -37.91 32.39 27.32
C LEU A 104 -37.89 33.29 28.56
N VAL A 105 -36.84 34.10 28.73
CA VAL A 105 -36.66 35.00 29.88
C VAL A 105 -37.24 36.39 29.62
N LEU A 106 -37.37 36.79 28.35
CA LEU A 106 -37.95 38.06 27.90
C LEU A 106 -39.48 38.02 27.86
#